data_AF-A0A4R6JS85-F1
#
_entry.id   AF-A0A4R6JS85-F1
#
_cell.length_a   1.000
_cell.length_b   1.000
_cell.length_c   1.000
_cell.angle_alpha   90.00
_cell.angle_beta   90.00
_cell.angle_gamma   90.00
#
_symmetry.space_group_name_H-M   'P 1'
#
loop_
_entity.id
_entity.type
_entity.pdbx_description
1 polymer ?
#
loop_
_entity_poly.entity_id
_entity_poly.type
_entity_poly.pdbx_seq_one_letter_code
_entity_poly.pdbx_strand_id
1 'polypeptide(L)'
;MAGRSGIAEEVKESLRRMKDGSAGPEMAEVARDLLEGRIRLRDLSMTDVYSGPLMDAIDRYKRWESELTPEQRDALAEQVRERFGVDVNELRRS
;
A
#
# COMPACT_ATOMS: atom_id res chain seq x y z
N MET A 1 4.95 16.86 11.50
CA MET A 1 4.15 17.12 10.28
C MET A 1 4.78 16.54 9.00
N ALA A 2 6.11 16.37 8.90
CA ALA A 2 6.77 15.86 7.70
C ALA A 2 6.52 14.37 7.35
N GLY A 3 6.32 13.49 8.34
CA GLY A 3 6.14 12.05 8.06
C GLY A 3 4.85 11.69 7.33
N ARG A 4 3.75 12.42 7.59
CA ARG A 4 2.47 12.19 6.91
C ARG A 4 2.48 12.64 5.45
N SER A 5 3.23 13.70 5.10
CA SER A 5 3.34 14.15 3.71
C SER A 5 4.24 13.23 2.88
N GLY A 6 5.33 12.71 3.46
CA GLY A 6 6.21 11.76 2.77
C GLY A 6 5.52 10.45 2.40
N ILE A 7 4.67 9.93 3.29
CA ILE A 7 3.86 8.74 3.01
C ILE A 7 2.83 9.01 1.92
N ALA A 8 2.15 10.17 1.96
CA ALA A 8 1.15 10.51 0.95
C ALA A 8 1.77 10.57 -0.47
N GLU A 9 2.96 11.14 -0.61
CA GLU A 9 3.67 11.15 -1.90
C GLU A 9 4.11 9.75 -2.33
N GLU A 10 4.61 8.90 -1.43
CA GLU A 10 4.97 7.52 -1.80
C GLU A 10 3.75 6.69 -2.23
N VAL A 11 2.61 6.87 -1.56
CA VAL A 11 1.34 6.25 -1.97
C VAL A 11 0.95 6.73 -3.36
N LYS A 12 1.04 8.04 -3.63
CA LYS A 12 0.73 8.62 -4.93
C LYS A 12 1.65 8.11 -6.03
N GLU A 13 2.95 7.99 -5.76
CA GLU A 13 3.92 7.39 -6.68
C GLU A 13 3.64 5.91 -6.94
N SER A 14 3.27 5.17 -5.90
CA SER A 14 2.87 3.77 -6.04
C SER A 14 1.62 3.61 -6.91
N LEU A 15 0.63 4.49 -6.75
CA LEU A 15 -0.55 4.52 -7.62
C LEU A 15 -0.18 4.89 -9.07
N ARG A 16 0.77 5.79 -9.30
CA ARG A 16 1.25 6.11 -10.66
C ARG A 16 1.87 4.88 -11.33
N ARG A 17 2.76 4.16 -10.64
CA ARG A 17 3.34 2.90 -11.14
C ARG A 17 2.27 1.85 -11.42
N MET A 18 1.28 1.74 -10.54
CA MET A 18 0.15 0.82 -10.69
C MET A 18 -0.69 1.16 -11.94
N LYS A 19 -0.97 2.45 -12.16
CA LYS A 19 -1.67 2.96 -13.35
C LYS A 19 -0.91 2.64 -14.64
N ASP A 20 0.41 2.61 -14.58
CA ASP A 20 1.26 2.26 -15.73
C ASP A 20 1.37 0.73 -15.94
N GLY A 21 0.66 -0.08 -15.15
CA GLY A 21 0.48 -1.51 -15.36
C GLY A 21 1.35 -2.41 -14.49
N SER A 22 2.09 -1.88 -13.51
CA SER A 22 3.00 -2.69 -12.67
C SER A 22 2.29 -3.78 -11.85
N ALA A 23 0.97 -3.68 -11.68
CA ALA A 23 0.14 -4.64 -10.96
C ALA A 23 -0.92 -5.33 -11.82
N GLY A 24 -0.79 -5.25 -13.16
CA GLY A 24 -1.76 -5.79 -14.11
C GLY A 24 -2.85 -4.80 -14.53
N PRO A 25 -3.65 -5.13 -15.56
CA PRO A 25 -4.59 -4.22 -16.20
C PRO A 25 -5.75 -3.81 -15.27
N GLU A 26 -6.29 -4.74 -14.47
CA GLU A 26 -7.39 -4.47 -13.54
C GLU A 26 -6.98 -3.44 -12.47
N MET A 27 -5.79 -3.59 -11.90
CA MET A 27 -5.25 -2.66 -10.91
C MET A 27 -4.84 -1.31 -11.53
N ALA A 28 -4.49 -1.28 -12.82
CA ALA A 28 -4.21 -0.02 -13.52
C ALA A 28 -5.47 0.86 -13.64
N GLU A 29 -6.64 0.26 -13.85
CA GLU A 29 -7.92 0.98 -13.88
C GLU A 29 -8.27 1.51 -12.49
N VAL A 30 -8.12 0.69 -11.44
CA VAL A 30 -8.30 1.14 -10.04
C VAL A 30 -7.39 2.32 -9.72
N ALA A 31 -6.11 2.23 -10.10
CA ALA A 31 -5.14 3.30 -9.87
C ALA A 31 -5.55 4.61 -10.55
N ARG A 32 -6.03 4.50 -11.80
CA ARG A 32 -6.53 5.65 -12.57
C ARG A 32 -7.70 6.31 -11.86
N ASP A 33 -8.71 5.54 -11.47
CA ASP A 33 -9.92 6.08 -10.85
C ASP A 33 -9.66 6.67 -9.46
N LEU A 34 -8.70 6.11 -8.70
CA LEU A 34 -8.23 6.69 -7.43
C LEU A 34 -7.49 8.01 -7.64
N LEU A 35 -6.57 8.08 -8.61
CA LEU A 35 -5.79 9.29 -8.91
C LEU A 35 -6.67 10.43 -9.45
N GLU A 36 -7.71 10.08 -10.19
CA GLU A 36 -8.70 11.03 -10.73
C GLU A 36 -9.80 11.39 -9.72
N GLY A 37 -9.82 10.74 -8.55
CA GLY A 37 -10.78 11.01 -7.48
C GLY A 37 -12.21 10.51 -7.78
N ARG A 38 -12.38 9.63 -8.76
CA ARG A 38 -13.68 9.02 -9.10
C ARG A 38 -14.12 8.03 -8.02
N ILE A 39 -13.16 7.35 -7.40
CA ILE A 39 -13.38 6.45 -6.26
C ILE A 39 -12.43 6.83 -5.13
N ARG A 40 -12.79 6.47 -3.89
CA ARG A 40 -11.90 6.65 -2.73
C ARG A 40 -11.39 5.29 -2.28
N LEU A 41 -10.18 5.26 -1.72
CA LEU A 41 -9.55 4.05 -1.18
C LEU A 41 -10.45 3.30 -0.19
N ARG A 42 -11.17 4.02 0.68
CA ARG A 42 -12.12 3.44 1.65
C ARG A 42 -13.34 2.76 1.02
N ASP A 43 -13.66 3.09 -0.22
CA ASP A 43 -14.83 2.55 -0.92
C ASP A 43 -14.44 1.32 -1.78
N LEU A 44 -13.14 1.05 -1.98
CA LEU A 44 -12.66 -0.08 -2.79
C LEU A 44 -13.13 -1.43 -2.25
N SER A 45 -13.08 -1.61 -0.93
CA SER A 45 -13.55 -2.84 -0.28
C SER A 45 -15.07 -3.02 -0.36
N MET A 46 -15.81 -1.96 -0.70
CA MET A 46 -17.27 -1.99 -0.87
C MET A 46 -17.69 -2.14 -2.34
N THR A 47 -16.74 -2.19 -3.28
CA THR A 47 -17.03 -2.28 -4.71
C THR A 47 -16.80 -3.71 -5.18
N ASP A 48 -17.86 -4.37 -5.68
CA ASP A 48 -17.79 -5.77 -6.15
C ASP A 48 -16.76 -5.98 -7.27
N VAL A 49 -16.53 -4.96 -8.10
CA VAL A 49 -15.61 -5.01 -9.25
C VAL A 49 -14.14 -5.05 -8.81
N TYR A 50 -13.80 -4.40 -7.69
CA TYR A 50 -12.41 -4.21 -7.26
C TYR A 50 -12.06 -4.97 -5.98
N SER A 51 -13.06 -5.51 -5.27
CA SER A 51 -12.86 -6.25 -4.03
C SER A 51 -12.02 -7.51 -4.23
N GLY A 52 -12.28 -8.29 -5.29
CA GLY A 52 -11.52 -9.52 -5.59
C GLY A 52 -10.02 -9.27 -5.81
N PRO A 53 -9.63 -8.50 -6.85
CA PRO A 53 -8.22 -8.20 -7.12
C PRO A 53 -7.49 -7.52 -5.95
N LEU A 54 -8.19 -6.68 -5.18
CA LEU A 54 -7.63 -6.05 -3.99
C LEU A 54 -7.38 -7.07 -2.88
N MET A 55 -8.32 -7.99 -2.61
CA MET A 55 -8.14 -9.03 -1.60
C MET A 55 -7.01 -9.98 -1.98
N ASP A 56 -6.89 -10.36 -3.25
CA ASP A 56 -5.77 -11.18 -3.74
C ASP A 56 -4.42 -10.46 -3.57
N ALA A 57 -4.37 -9.14 -3.78
CA ALA A 57 -3.16 -8.35 -3.53
C ALA A 57 -2.82 -8.29 -2.03
N ILE A 58 -3.83 -8.14 -1.16
CA ILE A 58 -3.66 -8.16 0.30
C ILE A 58 -3.16 -9.52 0.78
N ASP A 59 -3.70 -10.61 0.26
CA ASP A 59 -3.29 -11.97 0.64
C ASP A 59 -1.86 -12.28 0.18
N ARG A 60 -1.46 -11.82 -1.01
CA ARG A 60 -0.06 -11.89 -1.46
C ARG A 60 0.87 -11.11 -0.54
N TYR A 61 0.48 -9.90 -0.14
CA TYR A 61 1.25 -9.10 0.80
C TYR A 61 1.41 -9.81 2.15
N LYS A 62 0.31 -10.33 2.72
CA LYS A 62 0.34 -11.07 4.00
C LYS A 62 1.20 -12.32 3.93
N ARG A 63 1.16 -13.05 2.82
CA ARG A 63 2.01 -14.22 2.61
C ARG A 63 3.49 -13.83 2.60
N TRP A 64 3.85 -12.84 1.78
CA TRP A 64 5.21 -12.31 1.76
C TRP A 64 5.66 -11.83 3.15
N GLU A 65 4.82 -11.10 3.89
CA GLU A 65 5.14 -10.63 5.25
C GLU A 65 5.34 -11.81 6.23
N SER A 66 4.54 -12.87 6.08
CA SER A 66 4.64 -14.07 6.92
C SER A 66 5.94 -14.85 6.72
N GLU A 67 6.54 -14.74 5.53
CA GLU A 67 7.81 -15.38 5.16
C GLU A 67 9.04 -14.61 5.68
N LEU A 68 8.88 -13.38 6.14
CA LEU A 68 9.99 -12.58 6.66
C LEU A 68 10.46 -13.08 8.04
N THR A 69 11.78 -13.18 8.21
CA THR A 69 12.39 -13.45 9.53
C THR A 69 12.24 -12.23 10.46
N PRO A 70 12.37 -12.41 11.79
CA PRO A 70 12.36 -11.30 12.73
C PRO A 70 13.36 -10.18 12.37
N GLU A 71 14.57 -10.56 11.97
CA GLU A 71 15.64 -9.61 11.61
C GLU A 71 15.29 -8.81 10.35
N GLN A 72 14.66 -9.47 9.36
CA GLN A 72 14.20 -8.80 8.15
C GLN A 72 13.06 -7.82 8.42
N ARG A 73 12.16 -8.16 9.36
CA ARG A 73 11.07 -7.28 9.80
C ARG A 73 11.62 -6.05 10.52
N ASP A 74 12.60 -6.22 11.40
CA ASP A 74 13.25 -5.12 12.11
C ASP A 74 13.99 -4.20 11.13
N ALA A 75 14.71 -4.78 10.15
CA ALA A 75 15.38 -4.00 9.11
C ALA A 75 14.40 -3.19 8.23
N LEU A 76 13.21 -3.73 7.95
CA LEU A 76 12.15 -3.01 7.23
C LEU A 76 11.56 -1.89 8.09
N ALA A 77 11.32 -2.15 9.37
CA ALA A 77 10.80 -1.16 10.30
C ALA A 77 11.76 0.04 10.44
N GLU A 78 13.07 -0.22 10.49
CA GLU A 78 14.06 0.84 10.56
C GLU A 78 14.13 1.65 9.25
N GLN A 79 14.07 1.00 8.09
CA GLN A 79 14.00 1.71 6.80
C GLN A 79 12.78 2.63 6.70
N VAL A 80 11.62 2.20 7.22
CA VAL A 80 10.40 3.02 7.26
C VAL A 80 10.58 4.20 8.23
N ARG A 81 11.21 3.97 9.39
CA ARG A 81 11.53 5.02 10.36
C ARG A 81 12.46 6.07 9.76
N GLU A 82 13.53 5.65 9.11
CA GLU A 82 14.51 6.54 8.47
C GLU A 82 13.88 7.35 7.33
N ARG A 83 13.11 6.69 6.46
CA ARG A 83 12.54 7.32 5.25
C ARG A 83 11.32 8.19 5.51
N PHE A 84 10.47 7.80 6.47
CA PHE A 84 9.17 8.43 6.69
C PHE A 84 8.97 8.99 8.10
N GLY A 85 9.90 8.74 9.02
CA GLY A 85 9.78 9.18 10.41
C GLY A 85 8.63 8.51 11.16
N VAL A 86 8.19 7.33 10.71
CA VAL A 86 7.08 6.57 11.31
C VAL A 86 7.61 5.27 11.89
N ASP A 87 7.24 4.99 13.14
CA ASP A 87 7.51 3.70 13.78
C ASP A 87 6.34 2.74 13.53
N VAL A 88 6.56 1.81 12.60
CA VAL A 88 5.58 0.75 12.27
C VAL A 88 5.43 -0.29 13.38
N ASN A 89 6.44 -0.46 14.25
CA ASN A 89 6.34 -1.38 15.39
C ASN A 89 5.42 -0.81 16.49
N GLU A 90 5.32 0.51 16.58
CA GLU A 90 4.37 1.19 17.48
C GLU A 90 2.93 1.05 16.99
N LEU A 91 2.70 1.19 15.67
CA LEU A 91 1.37 1.05 15.05
C LEU A 91 0.81 -0.38 15.12
N ARG A 92 1.67 -1.40 15.19
CA ARG A 92 1.26 -2.81 15.23
C ARG A 92 0.81 -3.28 16.63
N ARG A 93 1.14 -2.52 17.69
CA ARG A 93 0.77 -2.82 19.09
C ARG A 93 -0.48 -2.08 19.56
N SER A 94 -1.01 -1.17 18.74
CA SER A 94 -2.27 -0.44 18.93
C SER A 94 -3.43 -1.18 18.29
#